data_AF-A0A4R0RCK4-F1
#
_entry.id   AF-A0A4R0RCK4-F1
#
_cell.length_a   1.000
_cell.length_b   1.000
_cell.length_c   1.000
_cell.angle_alpha   90.00
_cell.angle_beta   90.00
_cell.angle_gamma   90.00
#
_symmetry.space_group_name_H-M   'P 1'
#
loop_
_entity.id
_entity.type
_entity.pdbx_description
1 polymer ?
#
loop_
_entity_poly.entity_id
_entity_poly.type
_entity_poly.pdbx_seq_one_letter_code
_entity_poly.pdbx_strand_id
1 'polypeptide(L)' 'MDASTVESEFQYALQFLNKVKNRYGAQSTTYKKFLELLQTYQTEHAQMTEIFHQVAILFKGAPELTEEFKSFIPVFAGR' A
#
# COMPACT_ATOMS: atom_id res chain seq x y z
N MET A 1 12.01 18.04 11.37
CA MET A 1 11.36 16.97 10.59
C MET A 1 11.23 17.52 9.19
N ASP A 2 12.19 17.18 8.33
CA ASP A 2 12.39 17.81 7.03
C ASP A 2 11.26 17.45 6.05
N ALA A 3 10.82 18.44 5.28
CA ALA A 3 9.83 18.29 4.22
C ALA A 3 10.25 17.24 3.15
N SER A 4 11.53 16.87 3.09
CA SER A 4 12.09 15.89 2.15
C SER A 4 11.61 14.45 2.36
N THR A 5 11.15 14.06 3.56
CA THR A 5 10.68 12.68 3.80
C THR A 5 9.35 12.42 3.11
N VAL A 6 8.41 13.36 3.19
CA VAL A 6 7.02 13.22 2.69
C VAL A 6 6.97 13.06 1.17
N GLU A 7 7.84 13.76 0.46
CA GLU A 7 7.94 13.70 -1.00
C GLU A 7 8.43 12.32 -1.47
N SER A 8 9.31 11.68 -0.69
CA SER A 8 9.82 10.34 -0.97
C SER A 8 8.76 9.25 -0.79
N GLU A 9 7.85 9.41 0.18
CA GLU A 9 6.76 8.44 0.43
C GLU A 9 5.74 8.44 -0.71
N PHE A 10 5.40 9.63 -1.22
CA PHE A 10 4.47 9.77 -2.34
C PHE A 10 5.04 9.20 -3.64
N GLN A 11 6.31 9.50 -3.93
CA GLN A 11 7.01 8.91 -5.09
C GLN A 11 7.05 7.37 -5.00
N TYR A 12 7.30 6.83 -3.81
CA TYR A 12 7.29 5.39 -3.60
C TYR A 12 5.89 4.77 -3.74
N ALA A 13 4.85 5.41 -3.20
CA ALA A 13 3.47 4.95 -3.35
C ALA A 13 3.05 4.87 -4.82
N LEU A 14 3.44 5.87 -5.63
CA LEU A 14 3.21 5.86 -7.08
C LEU A 14 3.95 4.71 -7.79
N GLN A 15 5.20 4.44 -7.40
CA GLN A 15 5.98 3.32 -7.93
C GLN A 15 5.34 1.98 -7.55
N PHE A 16 4.93 1.82 -6.28
CA PHE A 16 4.27 0.62 -5.79
C PHE A 16 2.94 0.39 -6.51
N LEU A 17 2.12 1.43 -6.68
CA LEU A 17 0.88 1.37 -7.46
C LEU A 17 1.12 0.93 -8.91
N ASN A 18 2.13 1.48 -9.58
CA ASN A 18 2.50 1.06 -10.93
C ASN A 18 2.97 -0.40 -10.97
N LYS A 19 3.68 -0.86 -9.93
CA LYS A 19 4.13 -2.25 -9.83
C LYS A 19 2.95 -3.22 -9.68
N VAL A 20 2.03 -2.95 -8.76
CA VAL A 20 0.80 -3.74 -8.58
C VAL A 20 -0.04 -3.71 -9.85
N LYS A 21 -0.18 -2.54 -10.49
CA LYS A 21 -0.89 -2.37 -11.77
C LYS A 21 -0.25 -3.18 -12.90
N ASN A 22 1.07 -3.22 -13.02
CA ASN A 22 1.75 -4.04 -14.04
C ASN A 22 1.60 -5.53 -13.76
N ARG A 23 1.64 -5.96 -12.50
CA ARG A 23 1.59 -7.38 -12.13
C ARG A 23 0.20 -7.99 -12.28
N TYR A 24 -0.82 -7.28 -11.84
CA TYR A 24 -2.21 -7.79 -11.85
C TYR A 24 -3.06 -7.21 -12.99
N GLY A 25 -2.64 -6.09 -13.58
CA GLY A 25 -3.45 -5.33 -14.53
C GLY A 25 -4.40 -4.36 -13.82
N ALA A 26 -4.57 -3.17 -14.40
CA ALA A 26 -5.41 -2.11 -13.84
C ALA A 26 -6.90 -2.51 -13.66
N GLN A 27 -7.38 -3.48 -14.44
CA GLN A 27 -8.77 -3.94 -14.37
C GLN A 27 -8.97 -5.13 -13.43
N SER A 28 -7.89 -5.72 -12.91
CA SER A 28 -7.99 -6.87 -12.03
C SER A 28 -8.62 -6.50 -10.69
N THR A 29 -9.44 -7.42 -10.19
CA THR A 29 -10.05 -7.34 -8.87
C THR A 29 -9.01 -7.11 -7.78
N THR A 30 -7.79 -7.63 -7.94
CA THR A 30 -6.69 -7.43 -6.99
C THR A 30 -6.28 -5.95 -6.89
N TYR A 31 -6.09 -5.27 -8.03
CA TYR A 31 -5.72 -3.85 -8.04
C TYR A 31 -6.84 -2.96 -7.48
N LYS A 32 -8.10 -3.25 -7.85
CA LYS A 32 -9.27 -2.51 -7.33
C LYS A 32 -9.40 -2.63 -5.81
N LYS A 33 -9.32 -3.86 -5.27
CA LYS A 33 -9.36 -4.10 -3.82
C LYS A 33 -8.22 -3.39 -3.08
N PHE A 34 -7.03 -3.33 -3.68
CA PHE A 34 -5.91 -2.60 -3.08
C PHE A 34 -6.20 -1.10 -2.93
N LEU A 35 -6.79 -0.48 -3.96
CA LEU A 35 -7.20 0.92 -3.91
C LEU A 35 -8.30 1.16 -2.87
N GLU A 36 -9.27 0.26 -2.76
CA GLU A 36 -10.33 0.32 -1.75
C GLU A 36 -9.73 0.30 -0.33
N LEU A 37 -8.78 -0.60 -0.05
CA LEU A 37 -8.10 -0.65 1.25
C LEU A 37 -7.35 0.64 1.58
N LEU A 38 -6.65 1.24 0.61
CA LEU A 38 -5.98 2.52 0.79
C LEU A 38 -6.97 3.67 1.05
N GLN A 39 -8.14 3.64 0.40
CA GLN A 39 -9.19 4.62 0.62
C GLN A 39 -9.82 4.45 2.01
N THR A 40 -10.10 3.23 2.45
CA THR A 40 -10.59 2.93 3.80
C THR A 40 -9.62 3.39 4.87
N TYR A 41 -8.31 3.18 4.68
CA TYR A 41 -7.28 3.70 5.58
C TYR A 41 -7.37 5.23 5.76
N GLN A 42 -7.51 5.97 4.65
CA GLN A 42 -7.61 7.43 4.68
C GLN A 42 -8.96 7.96 5.19
N THR A 43 -10.05 7.23 4.93
CA THR A 43 -11.42 7.70 5.20
C THR A 43 -11.88 7.34 6.60
N GLU A 44 -11.68 6.08 7.00
CA GLU A 44 -12.20 5.54 8.27
C GLU A 44 -11.16 5.56 9.39
N HIS A 45 -9.96 6.10 9.14
CA HIS A 45 -8.81 5.99 10.05
C HIS A 45 -8.62 4.53 10.51
N ALA A 46 -8.85 3.59 9.58
CA ALA A 46 -8.78 2.17 9.88
C ALA A 46 -7.39 1.82 10.42
N GLN A 47 -7.35 0.85 11.35
CA GLN A 47 -6.10 0.43 11.96
C GLN A 47 -5.14 -0.11 10.90
N MET A 48 -3.90 0.38 10.90
CA MET A 48 -2.90 -0.04 9.91
C MET A 48 -2.68 -1.56 9.91
N THR A 49 -2.85 -2.21 11.07
CA THR A 49 -2.80 -3.66 11.24
C THR A 49 -3.85 -4.41 10.40
N GLU A 50 -5.06 -3.85 10.29
CA GLU A 50 -6.15 -4.47 9.50
C GLU A 50 -5.90 -4.32 8.01
N ILE A 51 -5.51 -3.12 7.58
CA ILE A 51 -5.10 -2.85 6.19
C ILE A 51 -3.95 -3.78 5.80
N PHE A 52 -2.96 -3.93 6.68
CA PHE A 52 -1.84 -4.83 6.45
C PHE A 52 -2.29 -6.29 6.25
N HIS A 53 -3.19 -6.78 7.10
CA HIS A 53 -3.71 -8.15 7.01
C HIS A 53 -4.47 -8.37 5.69
N GLN A 54 -5.31 -7.41 5.29
CA GLN A 54 -6.04 -7.46 4.04
C GLN A 54 -5.11 -7.44 2.82
N VAL A 55 -4.07 -6.59 2.84
CA VAL A 55 -3.04 -6.54 1.78
C VAL A 55 -2.27 -7.85 1.68
N ALA A 56 -1.91 -8.47 2.81
CA ALA A 56 -1.22 -9.76 2.83
C ALA A 56 -2.07 -10.90 2.22
N ILE A 57 -3.38 -10.90 2.48
CA ILE A 57 -4.31 -11.86 1.85
C ILE A 57 -4.44 -11.56 0.35
N LEU A 58 -4.57 -10.28 -0.01
CA LEU A 58 -4.75 -9.81 -1.37
C LEU A 58 -3.56 -10.17 -2.27
N PHE A 59 -2.34 -10.06 -1.73
CA PHE A 59 -1.09 -10.39 -2.40
C PHE A 59 -0.51 -11.75 -1.99
N LYS A 60 -1.34 -12.70 -1.52
CA LYS A 60 -0.89 -14.05 -1.14
C LYS A 60 -0.10 -14.78 -2.24
N GLY A 61 -0.38 -14.49 -3.52
CA GLY A 61 0.37 -15.02 -4.68
C GLY A 61 1.60 -14.19 -5.10
N ALA A 62 1.89 -13.09 -4.41
CA ALA A 62 3.02 -12.20 -4.67
C ALA A 62 3.59 -11.68 -3.32
N PRO A 63 4.32 -12.54 -2.57
CA PRO A 63 4.86 -12.17 -1.27
C PRO A 63 5.79 -10.95 -1.34
N GLU A 64 6.52 -10.78 -2.44
CA GLU A 64 7.39 -9.62 -2.71
C GLU A 64 6.66 -8.27 -2.53
N LEU A 65 5.39 -8.18 -2.95
CA LEU A 65 4.59 -6.95 -2.82
C LEU A 65 4.16 -6.72 -1.37
N THR A 66 3.86 -7.79 -0.65
CA THR A 66 3.49 -7.72 0.77
C THR A 66 4.69 -7.28 1.61
N GLU A 67 5.88 -7.78 1.30
CA GLU A 67 7.13 -7.43 1.98
C GLU A 67 7.55 -5.98 1.72
N GLU A 68 7.44 -5.51 0.48
CA GLU A 68 7.65 -4.08 0.17
C GLU A 68 6.65 -3.19 0.91
N PHE A 69 5.38 -3.62 1.01
CA PHE A 69 4.37 -2.87 1.76
C PHE A 69 4.67 -2.83 3.27
N LYS A 70 5.27 -3.88 3.86
CA LYS A 70 5.72 -3.86 5.26
C LYS A 70 6.80 -2.80 5.52
N SER A 71 7.72 -2.59 4.58
CA SER A 71 8.76 -1.55 4.71
C SER A 71 8.19 -0.12 4.71
N PHE A 72 6.97 0.05 4.22
CA PHE A 72 6.26 1.34 4.18
C PHE A 72 5.58 1.68 5.52
N ILE A 73 5.26 0.69 6.37
CA ILE A 73 4.60 0.89 7.66
C ILE A 73 5.32 1.86 8.60
N PRO A 74 6.65 1.80 8.84
CA PRO A 74 7.33 2.72 9.75
C PRO A 74 7.28 4.19 9.31
N VAL A 75 7.03 4.46 8.01
CA VAL A 75 6.90 5.83 7.50
C VAL A 75 5.51 6.42 7.81
N PHE A 76 4.47 5.56 7.83
CA PHE A 76 3.08 5.94 8.12
C PHE A 76 2.71 5.87 9.60
N ALA A 77 3.29 4.92 10.34
CA ALA A 77 3.01 4.68 11.76
C ALA A 77 3.86 5.53 12.71
N GLY A 78 4.85 6.26 12.19
CA GLY A 78 5.78 7.09 12.95
C GLY A 78 5.36 8.55 13.13
N ARG A 79 4.10 8.91 12.84
CA ARG A 79 3.59 10.28 12.99
C ARG A 79 2.34 10.34 13.87
#